data_AF-A0A397HFB9-F1
#
_entry.id   AF-A0A397HFB9-F1
#
_cell.length_a   1.000
_cell.length_b   1.000
_cell.length_c   1.000
_cell.angle_alpha   90.00
_cell.angle_beta   90.00
_cell.angle_gamma   90.00
#
_symmetry.space_group_name_H-M   'P 1'
#
loop_
_entity.id
_entity.type
_entity.pdbx_description
1 polymer ?
#
loop_
_entity_poly.entity_id
_entity_poly.type
_entity_poly.pdbx_seq_one_letter_code
_entity_poly.pdbx_strand_id
1 'polypeptide(L)'
;MIQKITFATILVAFSVFFICFTNASPIKNSPHSSFAFADFPTLAGGVIFYEFRNNDNVFVRVTWQFNDGFTDATSKYEIQIPHLKKQLISNINPPGTPIFQYDIEGKTLKFFIEKKVKVFRDGEVLVEERIVPAPE
;
A
#
# COMPACT_ATOMS: atom_id res chain seq x y z
N MET A 1 -69.27 -7.14 -3.72
CA MET A 1 -68.35 -7.58 -2.65
C MET A 1 -67.05 -8.10 -3.28
N ILE A 2 -66.20 -7.22 -3.81
CA ILE A 2 -64.87 -7.54 -4.36
C ILE A 2 -63.98 -6.30 -4.17
N GLN A 3 -63.62 -5.97 -2.93
CA GLN A 3 -62.79 -4.79 -2.67
C GLN A 3 -61.97 -4.87 -1.38
N LYS A 4 -61.78 -6.07 -0.83
CA LYS A 4 -60.99 -6.28 0.40
C LYS A 4 -59.67 -7.02 0.19
N ILE A 5 -59.45 -7.59 -1.00
CA ILE A 5 -58.26 -8.43 -1.25
C ILE A 5 -57.07 -7.61 -1.76
N THR A 6 -57.27 -6.37 -2.24
CA THR A 6 -56.23 -5.67 -3.00
C THR A 6 -55.15 -4.99 -2.14
N PHE A 7 -55.45 -4.59 -0.91
CA PHE A 7 -54.50 -3.79 -0.11
C PHE A 7 -53.42 -4.65 0.56
N ALA A 8 -53.78 -5.84 1.04
CA ALA A 8 -52.87 -6.74 1.73
C ALA A 8 -51.82 -7.35 0.79
N THR A 9 -52.20 -7.70 -0.45
CA THR A 9 -51.27 -8.24 -1.46
C THR A 9 -50.27 -7.20 -1.94
N ILE A 10 -50.67 -5.93 -2.07
CA ILE A 10 -49.74 -4.84 -2.42
C ILE A 10 -48.70 -4.64 -1.30
N LEU A 11 -49.11 -4.68 -0.04
CA LEU A 11 -48.22 -4.49 1.11
C LEU A 11 -47.19 -5.64 1.25
N VAL A 12 -47.62 -6.88 0.97
CA VAL A 12 -46.73 -8.06 0.98
C VAL A 12 -45.74 -8.00 -0.19
N ALA A 13 -46.16 -7.56 -1.37
CA ALA A 13 -45.26 -7.40 -2.52
C ALA A 13 -44.18 -6.32 -2.28
N PHE A 14 -44.53 -5.20 -1.63
CA PHE A 14 -43.56 -4.17 -1.26
C PHE A 14 -42.55 -4.64 -0.20
N SER A 15 -42.98 -5.42 0.79
CA SER A 15 -42.11 -5.90 1.87
C SER A 15 -41.09 -6.94 1.40
N VAL A 16 -41.43 -7.80 0.44
CA VAL A 16 -40.47 -8.74 -0.18
C VAL A 16 -39.44 -8.01 -1.04
N PHE A 17 -39.84 -6.92 -1.72
CA PHE A 17 -38.91 -6.11 -2.52
C PHE A 17 -37.81 -5.49 -1.65
N PHE A 18 -38.13 -4.95 -0.47
CA PHE A 18 -37.14 -4.33 0.43
C PHE A 18 -36.16 -5.34 1.06
N ILE A 19 -36.57 -6.57 1.34
CA ILE A 19 -35.68 -7.60 1.92
C ILE A 19 -34.65 -8.10 0.88
N CYS A 20 -35.01 -8.09 -0.41
CA CYS A 20 -34.07 -8.48 -1.47
C CYS A 20 -32.99 -7.42 -1.77
N PHE A 21 -33.25 -6.13 -1.51
CA PHE A 21 -32.26 -5.06 -1.72
C PHE A 21 -31.28 -4.84 -0.56
N THR A 22 -31.56 -5.36 0.64
CA THR A 22 -30.60 -5.30 1.76
C THR A 22 -29.53 -6.39 1.69
N ASN A 23 -29.64 -7.34 0.76
CA ASN A 23 -28.55 -8.23 0.33
C ASN A 23 -27.80 -7.67 -0.89
N ALA A 24 -27.86 -6.35 -1.13
CA ALA A 24 -26.82 -5.71 -1.92
C ALA A 24 -25.51 -5.89 -1.15
N SER A 25 -24.73 -6.91 -1.54
CA SER A 25 -23.33 -7.08 -1.17
C SER A 25 -22.68 -5.71 -1.10
N PRO A 26 -21.90 -5.40 -0.04
CA PRO A 26 -21.36 -4.06 0.13
C PRO A 26 -20.67 -3.68 -1.18
N ILE A 27 -21.16 -2.60 -1.79
CA ILE A 27 -20.50 -1.96 -2.93
C ILE A 27 -19.13 -1.57 -2.38
N LYS A 28 -18.13 -2.42 -2.60
CA LYS A 28 -16.75 -2.18 -2.20
C LYS A 28 -16.13 -1.23 -3.21
N ASN A 29 -16.72 -0.05 -3.35
CA ASN A 29 -16.12 1.08 -4.02
C ASN A 29 -15.39 1.87 -2.94
N SER A 30 -14.25 1.33 -2.49
CA SER A 30 -13.16 2.19 -2.07
C SER A 30 -12.23 2.26 -3.27
N PRO A 31 -11.80 3.44 -3.72
CA PRO A 31 -10.53 3.55 -4.42
C PRO A 31 -9.48 3.07 -3.41
N HIS A 32 -9.17 1.79 -3.45
CA HIS A 32 -7.98 1.29 -2.77
C HIS A 32 -6.87 1.75 -3.70
N SER A 33 -6.11 2.78 -3.31
CA SER A 33 -4.83 3.01 -3.93
C SER A 33 -4.07 1.67 -3.86
N SER A 34 -3.92 1.02 -5.01
CA SER A 34 -3.27 -0.31 -5.09
C SER A 34 -1.79 -0.22 -4.73
N PHE A 35 -1.28 1.02 -4.56
CA PHE A 35 0.07 1.31 -4.15
C PHE A 35 0.21 2.60 -3.34
N ALA A 36 1.29 2.68 -2.56
CA ALA A 36 1.77 3.88 -1.88
C ALA A 36 3.25 4.07 -2.22
N PHE A 37 3.78 5.28 -2.05
CA PHE A 37 5.17 5.56 -2.35
C PHE A 37 5.80 6.49 -1.32
N ALA A 38 7.11 6.35 -1.13
CA ALA A 38 7.96 7.35 -0.52
C ALA A 38 8.94 7.81 -1.60
N ASP A 39 8.78 9.04 -2.06
CA ASP A 39 9.63 9.64 -3.08
C ASP A 39 10.87 10.25 -2.41
N PHE A 40 12.05 10.03 -2.97
CA PHE A 40 13.33 10.55 -2.48
C PHE A 40 13.98 11.41 -3.57
N PRO A 41 13.56 12.69 -3.72
CA PRO A 41 14.10 13.57 -4.76
C PRO A 41 15.61 13.73 -4.69
N THR A 42 16.18 13.73 -3.48
CA THR A 42 17.62 13.86 -3.24
C THR A 42 18.44 12.63 -3.66
N LEU A 43 17.80 11.48 -3.83
CA LEU A 43 18.42 10.23 -4.29
C LEU A 43 17.95 9.83 -5.70
N ALA A 44 17.21 10.71 -6.38
CA ALA A 44 16.63 10.47 -7.70
C ALA A 44 15.93 9.10 -7.82
N GLY A 45 15.07 8.78 -6.86
CA GLY A 45 14.38 7.49 -6.83
C GLY A 45 13.36 7.40 -5.70
N GLY A 46 12.90 6.18 -5.40
CA GLY A 46 11.81 6.02 -4.45
C GLY A 46 11.58 4.59 -4.00
N VAL A 47 10.70 4.46 -3.01
CA VAL A 47 10.23 3.19 -2.47
C VAL A 47 8.74 3.08 -2.72
N ILE A 48 8.33 2.04 -3.44
CA ILE A 48 6.95 1.79 -3.83
C ILE A 48 6.44 0.56 -3.07
N PHE A 49 5.23 0.65 -2.56
CA PHE A 49 4.55 -0.40 -1.81
C PHE A 49 3.31 -0.81 -2.60
N TYR A 50 3.13 -2.09 -2.88
CA TYR A 50 1.95 -2.64 -3.57
C TYR A 50 1.24 -3.65 -2.66
N GLU A 51 -0.06 -3.48 -2.44
CA GLU A 51 -0.85 -4.47 -1.69
C GLU A 51 -1.36 -5.56 -2.62
N PHE A 52 -1.11 -6.80 -2.25
CA PHE A 52 -1.68 -7.97 -2.90
C PHE A 52 -2.59 -8.71 -1.93
N ARG A 53 -3.78 -9.07 -2.40
CA ARG A 53 -4.74 -9.91 -1.68
C ARG A 53 -5.07 -11.14 -2.51
N ASN A 54 -4.87 -12.31 -1.93
CA ASN A 54 -5.26 -13.59 -2.52
C ASN A 54 -5.96 -14.43 -1.46
N ASN A 55 -7.29 -14.52 -1.54
CA ASN A 55 -8.15 -15.19 -0.55
C ASN A 55 -7.82 -14.72 0.88
N ASP A 56 -7.24 -15.62 1.69
CA ASP A 56 -6.89 -15.37 3.10
C ASP A 56 -5.47 -14.79 3.28
N ASN A 57 -4.69 -14.69 2.20
CA ASN A 57 -3.34 -14.14 2.24
C ASN A 57 -3.34 -12.67 1.80
N VAL A 58 -2.72 -11.84 2.63
CA VAL A 58 -2.41 -10.44 2.31
C VAL A 58 -0.93 -10.21 2.49
N PHE A 59 -0.30 -9.57 1.51
CA PHE A 59 1.08 -9.13 1.61
C PHE A 59 1.28 -7.79 0.93
N VAL A 60 2.31 -7.07 1.35
CA VAL A 60 2.77 -5.85 0.68
C VAL A 60 4.12 -6.11 0.05
N ARG A 61 4.19 -5.99 -1.27
CA ARG A 61 5.46 -5.98 -1.99
C ARG A 61 6.06 -4.59 -1.91
N VAL A 62 7.32 -4.52 -1.53
CA VAL A 62 8.07 -3.28 -1.51
C VAL A 62 9.15 -3.37 -2.57
N THR A 63 9.16 -2.41 -3.48
CA THR A 63 10.15 -2.27 -4.54
C THR A 63 10.81 -0.91 -4.42
N TRP A 64 12.13 -0.85 -4.55
CA TRP A 64 12.83 0.43 -4.50
C TRP A 64 14.09 0.45 -5.36
N GLN A 65 14.46 1.66 -5.76
CA GLN A 65 15.67 1.96 -6.50
C GLN A 65 16.00 3.44 -6.30
N PHE A 66 17.29 3.75 -6.25
CA PHE A 66 17.81 5.11 -6.29
C PHE A 66 18.79 5.26 -7.43
N ASN A 67 18.75 6.38 -8.14
CA ASN A 67 19.64 6.65 -9.27
C ASN A 67 20.77 7.62 -8.91
N ASP A 68 20.78 8.18 -7.71
CA ASP A 68 21.81 9.10 -7.24
C ASP A 68 22.01 9.02 -5.71
N GLY A 69 23.06 9.67 -5.19
CA GLY A 69 23.37 9.78 -3.75
C GLY A 69 24.28 8.67 -3.20
N PHE A 70 24.68 7.70 -4.03
CA PHE A 70 25.53 6.56 -3.67
C PHE A 70 26.88 6.60 -4.41
N THR A 71 27.58 7.72 -4.31
CA THR A 71 28.86 7.95 -5.02
C THR A 71 30.09 7.44 -4.29
N ASP A 72 30.03 7.28 -2.96
CA ASP A 72 31.16 6.82 -2.16
C ASP A 72 31.07 5.32 -1.89
N ALA A 73 31.84 4.52 -2.65
CA ALA A 73 31.87 3.07 -2.49
C ALA A 73 32.48 2.57 -1.16
N THR A 74 33.13 3.44 -0.37
CA THR A 74 33.71 3.08 0.93
C THR A 74 32.72 3.20 2.08
N SER A 75 31.68 4.00 1.90
CA SER A 75 30.64 4.23 2.89
C SER A 75 29.70 3.03 3.02
N LYS A 76 29.23 2.79 4.24
CA LYS A 76 28.21 1.78 4.51
C LYS A 76 26.82 2.41 4.38
N TYR A 77 26.07 2.00 3.35
CA TYR A 77 24.70 2.46 3.17
C TYR A 77 23.68 1.43 3.65
N GLU A 78 22.62 1.93 4.28
CA GLU A 78 21.56 1.08 4.82
C GLU A 78 20.19 1.72 4.61
N ILE A 79 19.14 0.91 4.49
CA ILE A 79 17.76 1.38 4.42
C ILE A 79 16.93 0.79 5.56
N GLN A 80 16.04 1.60 6.14
CA GLN A 80 15.07 1.16 7.12
C GLN A 80 13.67 1.41 6.57
N ILE A 81 12.99 0.31 6.27
CA ILE A 81 11.58 0.31 5.87
C ILE A 81 10.75 -0.13 7.09
N PRO A 82 9.59 0.50 7.37
CA PRO A 82 8.79 0.16 8.53
C PRO A 82 8.52 -1.34 8.63
N HIS A 83 8.49 -1.88 9.85
CA HIS A 83 8.38 -3.32 10.16
C HIS A 83 9.62 -4.18 9.90
N LEU A 84 10.60 -3.68 9.15
CA LEU A 84 11.84 -4.41 8.89
C LEU A 84 12.99 -3.88 9.75
N LYS A 85 13.93 -4.78 10.02
CA LYS A 85 15.24 -4.38 10.53
C LYS A 85 15.95 -3.57 9.46
N LYS A 86 16.86 -2.70 9.90
CA LYS A 86 17.72 -1.96 8.98
C LYS A 86 18.48 -2.94 8.08
N GLN A 87 18.45 -2.72 6.78
CA GLN A 87 19.04 -3.58 5.75
C GLN A 87 20.24 -2.89 5.12
N LEU A 88 21.33 -3.64 4.92
CA LEU A 88 22.48 -3.17 4.17
C LEU A 88 22.13 -3.07 2.68
N ILE A 89 22.47 -1.95 2.04
CA ILE A 89 22.37 -1.79 0.59
C ILE A 89 23.65 -2.34 -0.02
N SER A 90 23.61 -3.62 -0.40
CA SER A 90 24.71 -4.30 -1.08
C SER A 90 24.70 -4.00 -2.59
N ASN A 91 25.84 -4.19 -3.28
CA ASN A 91 25.92 -4.10 -4.74
C ASN A 91 25.52 -2.72 -5.30
N ILE A 92 25.87 -1.65 -4.59
CA ILE A 92 25.75 -0.28 -5.08
C ILE A 92 26.49 -0.18 -6.41
N ASN A 93 25.83 0.40 -7.42
CA ASN A 93 26.43 0.72 -8.70
C ASN A 93 26.41 2.24 -8.84
N PRO A 94 27.47 2.93 -8.38
CA PRO A 94 27.50 4.38 -8.36
C PRO A 94 27.07 4.98 -9.71
N PRO A 95 26.26 6.06 -9.70
CA PRO A 95 25.86 6.87 -8.55
C PRO A 95 24.65 6.33 -7.75
N GLY A 96 24.09 5.18 -8.12
CA GLY A 96 22.83 4.68 -7.58
C GLY A 96 22.87 3.23 -7.10
N THR A 97 21.69 2.62 -7.10
CA THR A 97 21.47 1.26 -6.62
C THR A 97 20.81 0.40 -7.71
N PRO A 98 20.96 -0.93 -7.67
CA PRO A 98 20.06 -1.81 -8.40
C PRO A 98 18.64 -1.70 -7.83
N ILE A 99 17.69 -2.34 -8.52
CA ILE A 99 16.33 -2.51 -8.02
C ILE A 99 16.33 -3.59 -6.94
N PHE A 100 15.69 -3.30 -5.82
CA PHE A 100 15.43 -4.26 -4.75
C PHE A 100 13.96 -4.52 -4.61
N GLN A 101 13.62 -5.75 -4.25
CA GLN A 101 12.24 -6.17 -4.03
C GLN A 101 12.17 -7.17 -2.89
N TYR A 102 11.14 -7.06 -2.05
CA TYR A 102 10.78 -8.09 -1.09
C TYR A 102 9.29 -8.00 -0.70
N ASP A 103 8.76 -9.08 -0.16
CA ASP A 103 7.36 -9.20 0.24
C ASP A 103 7.24 -9.21 1.78
N ILE A 104 6.27 -8.45 2.29
CA ILE A 104 5.93 -8.40 3.72
C ILE A 104 4.55 -9.02 3.92
N GLU A 105 4.52 -10.22 4.48
CA GLU A 105 3.29 -10.98 4.73
C GLU A 105 2.49 -10.45 5.93
N GLY A 106 1.17 -10.61 5.88
CA GLY A 106 0.26 -10.28 6.98
C GLY A 106 0.11 -8.79 7.27
N LYS A 107 0.56 -7.92 6.35
CA LYS A 107 0.41 -6.47 6.42
C LYS A 107 -0.36 -5.95 5.21
N THR A 108 -1.06 -4.84 5.43
CA THR A 108 -1.78 -4.07 4.42
C THR A 108 -1.05 -2.75 4.18
N LEU A 109 -1.30 -2.09 3.06
CA LEU A 109 -0.80 -0.74 2.76
C LEU A 109 -1.14 0.26 3.86
N LYS A 110 -2.33 0.14 4.46
CA LYS A 110 -2.76 0.97 5.60
C LYS A 110 -1.78 0.93 6.77
N PHE A 111 -1.06 -0.17 6.97
CA PHE A 111 -0.03 -0.25 8.02
C PHE A 111 1.18 0.65 7.72
N PHE A 112 1.50 0.89 6.45
CA PHE A 112 2.70 1.63 6.03
C PHE A 112 2.46 3.11 5.81
N ILE A 113 1.26 3.49 5.38
CA ILE A 113 0.88 4.89 5.15
C ILE A 113 1.22 5.75 6.38
N GLU A 114 1.72 6.97 6.12
CA GLU A 114 2.21 7.95 7.11
C GLU A 114 3.49 7.60 7.87
N LYS A 115 3.97 6.36 7.78
CA LYS A 115 5.28 5.99 8.32
C LYS A 115 6.40 6.49 7.41
N LYS A 116 7.64 6.44 7.92
CA LYS A 116 8.82 6.94 7.22
C LYS A 116 9.74 5.80 6.79
N VAL A 117 10.28 5.93 5.59
CA VAL A 117 11.45 5.18 5.14
C VAL A 117 12.68 6.04 5.39
N LYS A 118 13.77 5.43 5.85
CA LYS A 118 15.03 6.14 6.14
C LYS A 118 16.19 5.49 5.39
N VAL A 119 17.03 6.31 4.78
CA VAL A 119 18.31 5.88 4.21
C VAL A 119 19.42 6.40 5.10
N PHE A 120 20.43 5.57 5.34
CA PHE A 120 21.55 5.87 6.22
C PHE A 120 22.87 5.77 5.46
N ARG A 121 23.85 6.56 5.91
CA ARG A 121 25.25 6.47 5.54
C ARG A 121 26.06 6.41 6.84
N ASP A 122 26.85 5.35 7.01
CA ASP A 122 27.71 5.12 8.17
C ASP A 122 26.99 5.21 9.52
N GLY A 123 25.72 4.80 9.54
CA GLY A 123 24.87 4.80 10.73
C GLY A 123 24.07 6.08 10.95
N GLU A 124 24.40 7.18 10.26
CA GLU A 124 23.68 8.44 10.31
C GLU A 124 22.54 8.49 9.28
N VAL A 125 21.46 9.22 9.59
CA VAL A 125 20.34 9.39 8.66
C VAL A 125 20.77 10.33 7.53
N LEU A 126 20.83 9.80 6.31
CA LEU A 126 21.12 10.58 5.11
C LEU A 126 19.87 11.34 4.64
N VAL A 127 18.74 10.65 4.58
CA VAL A 127 17.45 11.20 4.19
C VAL A 127 16.32 10.33 4.74
N GLU A 128 15.17 10.94 5.04
CA GLU A 128 13.96 10.24 5.41
C GLU A 128 12.75 10.82 4.72
N GLU A 129 11.87 9.95 4.23
CA GLU A 129 10.68 10.35 3.48
C GLU A 129 9.45 9.61 3.95
N ARG A 130 8.30 10.30 3.88
CA ARG A 130 7.01 9.78 4.33
C ARG A 130 6.38 8.94 3.22
N ILE A 131 5.81 7.80 3.62
CA ILE A 131 4.99 6.97 2.74
C ILE A 131 3.62 7.62 2.58
N VAL A 132 3.30 8.02 1.35
CA VAL A 132 2.03 8.64 0.98
C VAL A 132 1.24 7.72 0.05
N PRO A 133 -0.10 7.71 0.13
CA PRO A 133 -0.91 7.02 -0.86
C PRO A 133 -0.72 7.65 -2.24
N ALA A 134 -0.82 6.84 -3.29
CA ALA A 134 -0.86 7.37 -4.65
C ALA A 134 -2.05 8.33 -4.84
N PRO A 135 -1.87 9.48 -5.51
CA PRO A 135 -3.00 10.30 -5.93
C PRO A 135 -3.87 9.50 -6.92
N GLU A 136 -5.20 9.70 -6.83
CA GLU A 136 -6.18 9.13 -7.77
C GLU A 136 -6.09 9.77 -9.16
#